data_AF-A0A1I2ASP6-F1
#
_entry.id   AF-A0A1I2ASP6-F1
#
_cell.length_a   1.000
_cell.length_b   1.000
_cell.length_c   1.000
_cell.angle_alpha   90.00
_cell.angle_beta   90.00
_cell.angle_gamma   90.00
#
_symmetry.space_group_name_H-M   'P 1'
#
loop_
_entity.id
_entity.type
_entity.pdbx_description
1 polymer ?
#
loop_
_entity_poly.entity_id
_entity_poly.type
_entity_poly.pdbx_seq_one_letter_code
_entity_poly.pdbx_strand_id
1 'polypeptide(L)' 'MNEQDPQATGSLHVEWSWDKRANAAVFKFGGKLSGNPAETLEVRGKNDETVALLDFSNDGELLNLELLDAEKHMPRSCRD' A
#
# COMPACT_ATOMS: atom_id res chain seq x y z
N MET A 1 15.47 5.27 -34.51
CA MET A 1 14.15 5.82 -34.18
C MET A 1 13.96 5.56 -32.69
N ASN A 2 13.91 6.61 -31.87
CA ASN A 2 13.62 6.49 -30.44
C ASN A 2 12.10 6.45 -30.30
N GLU A 3 11.52 5.25 -30.23
CA GLU A 3 10.14 5.09 -29.77
C GLU A 3 10.18 5.27 -28.25
N GLN A 4 9.84 6.47 -27.77
CA GLN A 4 9.49 6.64 -26.37
C GLN A 4 8.11 6.00 -26.19
N ASP A 5 8.07 4.87 -25.47
CA ASP A 5 6.80 4.28 -25.03
C ASP A 5 5.94 5.35 -24.34
N PRO A 6 4.63 5.43 -24.65
CA PRO A 6 3.76 6.40 -24.01
C PRO A 6 3.73 6.16 -22.50
N GLN A 7 4.08 7.19 -21.73
CA GLN A 7 3.98 7.18 -20.28
C GLN A 7 2.49 7.16 -19.90
N ALA A 8 2.02 6.03 -19.37
CA ALA A 8 0.68 5.95 -18.79
C ALA A 8 0.60 6.90 -17.59
N THR A 9 -0.36 7.83 -17.62
CA THR A 9 -0.63 8.75 -16.51
C THR A 9 -2.11 8.68 -16.15
N GLY A 10 -2.43 8.88 -14.88
CA GLY A 10 -3.79 8.79 -14.38
C GLY A 10 -3.88 9.24 -12.92
N SER A 11 -5.11 9.25 -12.40
CA SER A 11 -5.37 9.48 -10.98
C SER A 11 -5.86 8.18 -10.35
N LEU A 12 -5.33 7.85 -9.18
CA LEU A 12 -5.71 6.68 -8.42
C LEU A 12 -6.56 7.10 -7.23
N HIS A 13 -7.69 6.44 -7.03
CA HIS A 13 -8.47 6.58 -5.81
C HIS A 13 -7.90 5.65 -4.74
N VAL A 14 -7.54 6.20 -3.59
CA VAL A 14 -6.99 5.48 -2.45
C VAL A 14 -7.77 5.87 -1.20
N GLU A 15 -8.32 4.89 -0.50
CA GLU A 15 -8.87 5.08 0.83
C GLU A 15 -7.82 4.70 1.86
N TRP A 16 -7.72 5.45 2.97
CA TRP A 16 -6.80 5.09 4.04
C TRP A 16 -7.47 5.17 5.41
N SER A 17 -6.96 4.35 6.33
CA SER A 17 -7.37 4.35 7.73
C SER A 17 -6.17 4.12 8.62
N TRP A 18 -6.14 4.78 9.76
CA TRP A 18 -5.06 4.65 10.75
C TRP A 18 -5.65 4.16 12.08
N ASP A 19 -5.25 2.95 12.50
CA ASP A 19 -5.44 2.49 13.87
C ASP A 19 -4.32 3.03 14.75
N LYS A 20 -4.62 4.12 15.46
CA LYS A 20 -3.68 4.77 16.39
C LYS A 20 -3.31 3.90 17.60
N ARG A 21 -4.11 2.87 17.93
CA ARG A 21 -3.79 1.95 19.04
C ARG A 21 -2.77 0.91 18.62
N ALA A 22 -2.90 0.38 17.40
CA ALA A 22 -1.95 -0.55 16.82
C ALA A 22 -0.71 0.15 16.23
N ASN A 23 -0.75 1.48 16.07
CA ASN A 23 0.21 2.25 15.27
C ASN A 23 0.37 1.69 13.84
N ALA A 24 -0.74 1.24 13.26
CA ALA A 24 -0.77 0.66 11.91
C ALA A 24 -1.75 1.42 11.01
N ALA A 25 -1.40 1.57 9.74
CA ALA A 25 -2.23 2.28 8.77
C ALA A 25 -2.36 1.47 7.49
N VAL A 26 -3.58 1.40 6.94
CA VAL A 26 -3.87 0.67 5.70
C VAL A 26 -4.27 1.66 4.63
N PHE A 27 -3.70 1.49 3.43
CA PHE A 27 -4.07 2.14 2.18
C PHE A 27 -4.72 1.09 1.28
N LYS A 28 -5.94 1.37 0.83
CA LYS A 28 -6.75 0.48 0.00
C LYS A 28 -6.82 1.04 -1.41
N PHE A 29 -6.39 0.24 -2.37
CA PHE A 29 -6.45 0.54 -3.79
C PHE A 29 -7.72 -0.13 -4.35
N GLY A 30 -8.67 0.66 -4.86
CA GLY A 30 -9.91 0.14 -5.45
C GLY A 30 -11.17 0.11 -4.55
N GLY A 31 -11.11 0.64 -3.32
CA GLY A 31 -12.30 0.95 -2.50
C GLY A 31 -13.10 -0.25 -1.95
N LYS A 32 -12.66 -1.48 -2.20
CA LYS A 32 -13.20 -2.67 -1.52
C LYS A 32 -12.04 -3.42 -0.89
N LEU A 33 -12.22 -3.86 0.35
CA LEU A 33 -11.55 -5.06 0.83
C LEU A 33 -12.07 -6.19 -0.06
N SER A 34 -11.41 -6.44 -1.19
CA SER A 34 -11.47 -7.76 -1.81
C SER A 34 -11.11 -8.77 -0.71
N GLY A 35 -11.76 -9.93 -0.73
CA GLY A 35 -11.57 -10.95 0.31
C GLY A 35 -10.11 -11.34 0.50
N ASN A 36 -9.87 -12.30 1.40
CA ASN A 36 -8.53 -12.79 1.77
C ASN A 36 -7.52 -12.69 0.61
N PRO A 37 -6.43 -11.91 0.79
CA PRO A 37 -5.45 -11.72 -0.28
C PRO A 37 -4.92 -13.07 -0.73
N ALA A 38 -4.63 -13.17 -2.03
CA ALA A 38 -4.04 -14.38 -2.59
C ALA A 38 -2.59 -14.52 -2.12
N GLU A 39 -1.91 -13.38 -1.98
CA GLU A 39 -0.52 -13.29 -1.56
C GLU A 39 -0.33 -12.01 -0.73
N THR A 40 0.45 -12.13 0.34
CA THR A 40 0.93 -10.99 1.13
C THR A 40 2.45 -10.99 1.09
N LEU A 41 3.04 -9.91 0.58
CA LEU A 41 4.47 -9.70 0.53
C LEU A 41 4.93 -8.73 1.62
N GLU A 42 6.04 -9.04 2.26
CA GLU A 42 6.65 -8.18 3.28
C GLU A 42 7.64 -7.20 2.66
N VAL A 43 7.52 -5.93 3.02
CA VAL A 43 8.53 -4.92 2.75
C VAL A 43 9.46 -4.84 3.96
N ARG A 44 10.74 -5.14 3.74
CA ARG A 44 11.77 -5.13 4.79
C ARG A 44 12.51 -3.78 4.83
N GLY A 45 12.71 -3.26 6.03
CA GLY A 45 13.48 -2.07 6.33
C GLY A 45 14.98 -2.32 6.33
N LYS A 46 15.75 -1.28 6.69
CA LYS A 46 17.22 -1.33 6.70
C LYS A 46 17.77 -2.32 7.73
N ASN A 47 17.03 -2.58 8.81
CA ASN A 47 17.44 -3.47 9.89
C ASN A 47 16.72 -4.82 9.81
N ASP A 48 16.23 -5.21 8.63
CA ASP A 48 15.48 -6.45 8.37
C ASP A 48 14.12 -6.54 9.10
N GLU A 49 13.64 -5.43 9.66
CA GLU A 49 12.31 -5.33 10.23
C GLU A 49 11.23 -5.26 9.14
N THR A 50 10.08 -5.88 9.33
CA THR A 50 8.92 -5.65 8.44
C THR A 50 8.40 -4.24 8.68
N VAL A 51 8.40 -3.39 7.65
CA VAL A 51 7.89 -2.01 7.73
C VAL A 51 6.51 -1.86 7.09
N ALA A 52 6.19 -2.74 6.13
CA ALA A 52 4.90 -2.76 5.48
C ALA A 52 4.55 -4.17 4.95
N LEU A 53 3.26 -4.39 4.71
CA LEU A 53 2.72 -5.54 4.01
C LEU A 53 2.03 -5.06 2.72
N LEU A 54 2.21 -5.81 1.64
CA LEU A 54 1.56 -5.60 0.35
C LEU A 54 0.66 -6.78 0.06
N ASP A 55 -0.63 -6.54 -0.11
CA ASP A 55 -1.61 -7.57 -0.42
C ASP A 55 -1.92 -7.56 -1.91
N PHE A 56 -1.87 -8.74 -2.54
CA PHE A 56 -2.18 -8.92 -3.95
C PHE A 56 -3.37 -9.85 -4.18
N SER A 57 -4.12 -9.58 -5.24
CA SER A 57 -5.16 -10.46 -5.75
C SER A 57 -4.56 -11.67 -6.50
N ASN A 58 -5.42 -12.63 -6.89
CA ASN A 58 -5.00 -13.80 -7.66
C ASN A 58 -4.45 -13.45 -9.05
N ASP A 59 -4.83 -12.30 -9.62
CA ASP A 59 -4.35 -11.80 -10.91
C ASP A 59 -3.20 -10.79 -10.78
N GLY A 60 -2.67 -10.59 -9.56
CA GLY A 60 -1.50 -9.74 -9.30
C GLY A 60 -1.80 -8.25 -9.17
N GLU A 61 -3.06 -7.86 -8.99
CA GLU A 61 -3.44 -6.49 -8.66
C GLU A 61 -3.04 -6.17 -7.20
N LEU A 62 -2.40 -5.03 -6.97
CA LEU A 62 -2.13 -4.54 -5.61
C LEU A 62 -3.43 -4.04 -4.98
N LEU A 63 -3.84 -4.68 -3.89
CA LEU A 63 -5.10 -4.41 -3.18
C LEU A 63 -4.89 -3.48 -2.00
N ASN A 64 -3.92 -3.79 -1.14
CA ASN A 64 -3.66 -3.03 0.08
C ASN A 64 -2.16 -2.82 0.31
N LEU A 65 -1.84 -1.72 0.98
CA LEU A 65 -0.57 -1.49 1.64
C LEU A 65 -0.84 -1.21 3.12
N GLU A 66 -0.32 -2.06 4.01
CA GLU A 66 -0.36 -1.85 5.45
C GLU A 66 1.01 -1.39 5.95
N LEU A 67 1.05 -0.25 6.66
CA LEU A 67 2.21 0.26 7.36
C LEU A 67 2.16 -0.19 8.82
N LEU A 68 3.25 -0.77 9.32
CA LEU A 68 3.32 -1.32 10.69
C LEU A 68 3.83 -0.31 11.74
N ASP A 69 4.37 0.83 11.30
CA ASP A 69 4.70 2.00 12.14
C ASP A 69 4.18 3.25 11.41
N ALA A 70 2.87 3.46 11.51
CA ALA A 70 2.16 4.50 10.79
C ALA A 70 2.60 5.91 11.20
N GLU A 71 2.85 6.15 12.48
CA GLU A 71 3.36 7.44 12.96
C GLU A 71 4.66 7.84 12.25
N LYS A 72 5.54 6.87 11.96
CA LYS A 72 6.77 7.11 11.21
C LYS A 72 6.55 7.15 9.70
N HIS A 73 5.82 6.19 9.14
CA HIS A 73 5.82 5.91 7.70
C HIS A 73 4.64 6.50 6.91
N MET A 74 3.55 6.88 7.56
CA MET A 74 2.37 7.39 6.87
C MET A 74 2.69 8.72 6.17
N PRO A 75 2.26 8.97 4.91
CA PRO A 75 2.41 10.28 4.29
C PRO A 75 1.78 11.39 5.14
N ARG A 76 2.42 12.55 5.22
CA ARG A 76 1.96 13.65 6.08
C ARG A 76 0.53 14.09 5.77
N SER A 77 0.14 14.11 4.49
CA SER A 77 -1.21 14.45 4.02
C SER A 77 -2.31 13.52 4.50
N CYS A 78 -1.96 12.39 5.13
CA CYS A 78 -2.90 11.39 5.62
C CYS A 78 -2.95 11.32 7.16
N ARG A 79 -2.17 12.15 7.88
CA ARG A 79 -2.04 12.13 9.34
C ARG A 79 -2.98 13.09 10.08
N ASP A 80 -3.54 14.05 9.37
CA ASP A 80 -4.37 15.14 9.90
C ASP A 80 -5.82 14.72 10.14
#